data_AF-A0AAD0BYH3-F1
#
_entry.id   AF-A0AAD0BYH3-F1
#
_cell.length_a   1.000
_cell.length_b   1.000
_cell.length_c   1.000
_cell.angle_alpha   90.00
_cell.angle_beta   90.00
_cell.angle_gamma   90.00
#
_symmetry.space_group_name_H-M   'P 1'
#
loop_
_entity.id
_entity.type
_entity.pdbx_description
1 polymer ?
#
loop_
_entity_poly.entity_id
_entity_poly.type
_entity_poly.pdbx_seq_one_letter_code
_entity_poly.pdbx_strand_id
1 'polypeptide(L)'
;MPSPAPARAPLSSITLDAATFAVIHQHNADIARQPASLTKLMTAYAAYECVEENGRAWDEVVTIAAEDVHAVAEDETRMGLAPGETVSLARLLEGLMIVSGNDAALAIARHLDGSQPAFLDRMNRHARQLGLRSTWFASVSGITTAHHASSARDMAVLAACLLNDHPQILAITAQRAFAHGSFSRSNQNALLGENGVDGLKTGYTQAAGFCLAATACRSVPGRDQPVRLITVVLGSESRDARDALVRERLAAGFTALAGNTADA
;
A
#
# COMPACT_ATOMS: atom_id res chain seq x y z
N MET A 1 -32.62 -15.23 -14.76
CA MET A 1 -31.37 -14.60 -15.20
C MET A 1 -30.65 -14.10 -13.96
N PRO A 2 -29.41 -14.52 -13.67
CA PRO A 2 -28.65 -13.86 -12.60
C PRO A 2 -28.51 -12.37 -12.97
N SER A 3 -28.71 -11.49 -11.99
CA SER A 3 -28.52 -10.05 -12.18
C SER A 3 -27.10 -9.80 -12.69
N PRO A 4 -26.88 -8.92 -13.70
CA PRO A 4 -25.53 -8.61 -14.14
C PRO A 4 -24.70 -8.16 -12.94
N ALA A 5 -23.48 -8.69 -12.81
CA ALA A 5 -22.56 -8.24 -11.78
C ALA A 5 -22.43 -6.72 -11.86
N PRO A 6 -22.45 -6.00 -10.73
CA PRO A 6 -22.38 -4.54 -10.74
C PRO A 6 -21.14 -4.09 -11.52
N ALA A 7 -21.32 -3.09 -12.38
CA ALA A 7 -20.23 -2.53 -13.17
C ALA A 7 -19.11 -2.02 -12.24
N ARG A 8 -17.85 -2.32 -12.58
CA ARG A 8 -16.70 -1.81 -11.82
C ARG A 8 -16.70 -0.28 -11.87
N ALA A 9 -16.40 0.35 -10.74
CA ALA A 9 -16.27 1.80 -10.67
C ALA A 9 -15.18 2.30 -11.67
N PRO A 10 -15.34 3.49 -12.28
CA PRO A 10 -14.49 3.97 -13.37
C PRO A 10 -13.05 4.21 -12.89
N LEU A 11 -12.00 4.01 -13.68
CA LEU A 11 -10.60 4.22 -13.24
C LEU A 11 -10.40 5.54 -12.46
N SER A 12 -9.61 5.48 -11.38
CA SER A 12 -9.23 6.64 -10.56
C SER A 12 -7.73 6.79 -10.51
N SER A 13 -7.22 8.02 -10.56
CA SER A 13 -5.81 8.30 -10.35
C SER A 13 -5.57 9.66 -9.69
N ILE A 14 -4.46 9.76 -8.96
CA ILE A 14 -4.00 11.02 -8.37
C ILE A 14 -2.47 11.02 -8.35
N THR A 15 -1.86 12.20 -8.46
CA THR A 15 -0.44 12.41 -8.18
C THR A 15 -0.29 13.61 -7.27
N LEU A 16 0.45 13.44 -6.19
CA LEU A 16 0.75 14.50 -5.23
C LEU A 16 2.23 14.54 -4.87
N ASP A 17 2.66 15.70 -4.42
CA ASP A 17 3.94 15.89 -3.74
C ASP A 17 3.83 15.38 -2.29
N ALA A 18 4.72 14.47 -1.90
CA ALA A 18 4.63 13.75 -0.63
C ALA A 18 4.87 14.65 0.59
N ALA A 19 5.68 15.70 0.46
CA ALA A 19 6.04 16.58 1.57
C ALA A 19 4.95 17.64 1.82
N THR A 20 4.38 18.18 0.74
CA THR A 20 3.44 19.30 0.80
C THR A 20 1.98 18.89 0.65
N PHE A 21 1.71 17.64 0.28
CA PHE A 21 0.38 17.13 -0.11
C PHE A 21 -0.25 17.88 -1.29
N ALA A 22 0.53 18.70 -2.01
CA ALA A 22 0.05 19.45 -3.16
C ALA A 22 -0.35 18.48 -4.29
N VAL A 23 -1.60 18.59 -4.75
CA VAL A 23 -2.13 17.77 -5.84
C VAL A 23 -1.63 18.31 -7.17
N ILE A 24 -0.91 17.48 -7.91
CA ILE A 24 -0.37 17.80 -9.24
C ILE A 24 -1.31 17.31 -10.33
N HIS A 25 -1.93 16.15 -10.11
CA HIS A 25 -2.91 15.56 -11.02
C HIS A 25 -4.00 14.84 -10.24
N GLN A 26 -5.24 14.86 -10.73
CA GLN A 26 -6.32 14.05 -10.21
C GLN A 26 -7.34 13.70 -11.29
N HIS A 27 -7.85 12.47 -11.23
CA HIS A 27 -8.94 11.96 -12.06
C HIS A 27 -9.78 11.01 -11.23
N ASN A 28 -11.08 11.29 -11.05
CA ASN A 28 -11.99 10.49 -10.22
C ASN A 28 -11.43 10.17 -8.82
N ALA A 29 -10.62 11.08 -8.26
CA ALA A 29 -9.74 10.77 -7.14
C ALA A 29 -10.49 10.44 -5.83
N ASP A 30 -11.73 10.94 -5.70
CA ASP A 30 -12.57 10.80 -4.52
C ASP A 30 -13.60 9.65 -4.63
N ILE A 31 -13.64 8.94 -5.76
CA ILE A 31 -14.57 7.81 -5.95
C ILE A 31 -14.15 6.63 -5.07
N ALA A 32 -15.02 6.27 -4.12
CA ALA A 32 -14.86 5.13 -3.25
C ALA A 32 -14.88 3.81 -4.05
N ARG A 33 -13.94 2.91 -3.73
CA ARG A 33 -13.81 1.56 -4.30
C ARG A 33 -12.96 0.66 -3.42
N GLN A 34 -12.95 -0.63 -3.74
CA GLN A 34 -12.06 -1.61 -3.11
C GLN A 34 -10.59 -1.25 -3.43
N PRO A 35 -9.72 -1.01 -2.42
CA PRO A 35 -8.30 -0.73 -2.64
C PRO A 35 -7.45 -1.98 -2.92
N ALA A 36 -8.02 -3.18 -2.76
CA ALA A 36 -7.26 -4.44 -2.77
C ALA A 36 -6.06 -4.36 -1.80
N SER A 37 -4.93 -4.97 -2.13
CA SER A 37 -3.75 -4.99 -1.26
C SER A 37 -3.07 -3.64 -1.00
N LEU A 38 -3.55 -2.51 -1.55
CA LEU A 38 -3.12 -1.19 -1.09
C LEU A 38 -3.51 -0.95 0.38
N THR A 39 -4.53 -1.66 0.88
CA THR A 39 -4.88 -1.73 2.31
C THR A 39 -3.69 -2.02 3.21
N LYS A 40 -2.72 -2.80 2.74
CA LYS A 40 -1.52 -3.13 3.52
C LYS A 40 -0.65 -1.92 3.83
N LEU A 41 -0.83 -0.78 3.14
CA LEU A 41 -0.23 0.49 3.55
C LEU A 41 -0.78 0.96 4.91
N MET A 42 -2.08 0.80 5.16
CA MET A 42 -2.66 1.10 6.48
C MET A 42 -2.25 0.04 7.50
N THR A 43 -2.14 -1.23 7.11
CA THR A 43 -1.65 -2.28 8.00
C THR A 43 -0.21 -1.99 8.44
N ALA A 44 0.65 -1.57 7.52
CA ALA A 44 2.01 -1.14 7.84
C ALA A 44 2.02 0.12 8.73
N TYR A 45 1.23 1.15 8.38
CA TYR A 45 1.12 2.38 9.17
C TYR A 45 0.69 2.08 10.62
N ALA A 46 -0.43 1.38 10.79
CA ALA A 46 -0.94 0.99 12.10
C ALA A 46 0.03 0.09 12.88
N ALA A 47 0.83 -0.73 12.19
CA ALA A 47 1.86 -1.54 12.83
C ALA A 47 3.03 -0.68 13.37
N TYR A 48 3.52 0.27 12.59
CA TYR A 48 4.52 1.24 13.06
C TYR A 48 4.02 2.03 14.27
N GLU A 49 2.82 2.64 14.16
CA GLU A 49 2.22 3.40 15.26
C GLU A 49 2.08 2.54 16.52
N CYS A 50 1.58 1.30 16.40
CA CYS A 50 1.44 0.39 17.54
C CYS A 50 2.80 0.02 18.15
N VAL A 51 3.84 -0.16 17.34
CA VAL A 51 5.17 -0.49 17.84
C VAL A 51 5.75 0.68 18.63
N GLU A 52 5.62 1.90 18.11
CA GLU A 52 6.12 3.12 18.77
C GLU A 52 5.34 3.46 20.04
N GLU A 53 4.00 3.47 19.95
CA GLU A 53 3.10 3.78 21.08
C GLU A 53 3.32 2.87 22.29
N ASN A 54 3.65 1.59 22.05
CA ASN A 54 3.80 0.58 23.10
C ASN A 54 5.27 0.27 23.45
N GLY A 55 6.24 0.98 22.85
CA GLY A 55 7.67 0.73 23.08
C GLY A 55 8.11 -0.69 22.72
N ARG A 56 7.50 -1.26 21.68
CA ARG A 56 7.77 -2.61 21.17
C ARG A 56 8.99 -2.61 20.26
N ALA A 57 9.51 -3.80 19.98
CA ALA A 57 10.66 -3.96 19.10
C ALA A 57 10.30 -4.72 17.82
N TRP A 58 10.89 -4.31 16.70
CA TRP A 58 10.69 -4.97 15.41
C TRP A 58 11.35 -6.36 15.34
N ASP A 59 12.29 -6.68 16.24
CA ASP A 59 12.89 -8.01 16.38
C ASP A 59 12.08 -8.94 17.29
N GLU A 60 10.95 -8.49 17.84
CA GLU A 60 10.02 -9.33 18.60
C GLU A 60 9.62 -10.57 17.78
N VAL A 61 9.70 -11.71 18.45
CA VAL A 61 9.38 -13.01 17.87
C VAL A 61 7.88 -13.24 17.91
N VAL A 62 7.30 -13.52 16.75
CA VAL A 62 5.89 -13.86 16.55
C VAL A 62 5.77 -15.36 16.28
N THR A 63 5.04 -16.07 17.14
CA THR A 63 4.63 -17.45 16.84
C THR A 63 3.43 -17.42 15.91
N ILE A 64 3.55 -18.05 14.74
CA ILE A 64 2.49 -18.08 13.73
C ILE A 64 1.37 -19.02 14.17
N ALA A 65 0.15 -18.50 14.28
CA ALA A 65 -1.01 -19.29 14.63
C ALA A 65 -1.58 -19.99 13.39
N ALA A 66 -2.23 -21.13 13.59
CA ALA A 66 -2.88 -21.85 12.50
C ALA A 66 -3.91 -21.00 11.76
N GLU A 67 -4.63 -20.12 12.48
CA GLU A 67 -5.61 -19.20 11.90
C GLU A 67 -5.01 -18.12 10.98
N ASP A 68 -3.76 -17.70 11.22
CA ASP A 68 -3.08 -16.72 10.36
C ASP A 68 -2.86 -17.30 8.95
N VAL A 69 -2.69 -18.62 8.86
CA VAL A 69 -2.40 -19.33 7.60
C VAL A 69 -3.69 -19.88 6.98
N HIS A 70 -4.53 -20.55 7.77
CA HIS A 70 -5.72 -21.24 7.27
C HIS A 70 -6.85 -20.29 6.85
N ALA A 71 -6.86 -19.04 7.33
CA ALA A 71 -7.83 -18.04 6.88
C ALA A 71 -7.51 -17.48 5.47
N VAL A 72 -6.33 -17.80 4.91
CA VAL A 72 -5.91 -17.32 3.58
C VAL A 72 -6.26 -18.35 2.52
N ALA A 73 -7.16 -17.99 1.60
CA ALA A 73 -7.57 -18.88 0.52
C ALA A 73 -6.41 -19.24 -0.43
N GLU A 74 -6.53 -20.37 -1.14
CA GLU A 74 -5.46 -20.91 -1.99
C GLU A 74 -5.04 -19.95 -3.12
N ASP A 75 -5.98 -19.18 -3.67
CA ASP A 75 -5.76 -18.21 -4.75
C ASP A 75 -5.29 -16.83 -4.24
N GLU A 76 -5.19 -16.64 -2.93
CA GLU A 76 -4.70 -15.42 -2.30
C GLU A 76 -3.18 -15.38 -2.13
N THR A 77 -2.61 -14.17 -2.12
CA THR A 77 -1.18 -13.97 -1.92
C THR A 77 -0.77 -14.22 -0.47
N ARG A 78 0.31 -14.98 -0.28
CA ARG A 78 0.89 -15.34 1.02
C ARG A 78 2.40 -15.11 1.04
N MET A 79 2.95 -14.92 2.23
CA MET A 79 4.39 -14.87 2.54
C MET A 79 4.99 -16.28 2.61
N GLY A 80 4.14 -17.30 2.81
CA GLY A 80 4.56 -18.69 2.89
C GLY A 80 4.78 -19.14 4.33
N LEU A 81 3.99 -18.59 5.26
CA LEU A 81 4.10 -18.93 6.67
C LEU A 81 3.52 -20.32 6.97
N ALA A 82 4.08 -20.99 7.99
CA ALA A 82 3.69 -22.30 8.49
C ALA A 82 3.22 -22.20 9.95
N PRO A 83 2.11 -22.86 10.34
CA PRO A 83 1.65 -22.86 11.72
C PRO A 83 2.73 -23.37 12.70
N GLY A 84 2.92 -22.65 13.80
CA GLY A 84 3.89 -22.97 14.85
C GLY A 84 5.33 -22.50 14.56
N GLU A 85 5.63 -22.00 13.37
CA GLU A 85 6.93 -21.36 13.13
C GLU A 85 7.04 -20.04 13.91
N THR A 86 8.27 -19.55 14.06
CA THR A 86 8.55 -18.27 14.71
C THR A 86 9.24 -17.32 13.74
N VAL A 87 8.74 -16.09 13.64
CA VAL A 87 9.21 -15.08 12.68
C VAL A 87 9.27 -13.73 13.38
N SER A 88 10.28 -12.91 13.10
CA SER A 88 10.32 -11.56 13.66
C SER A 88 9.23 -10.67 13.07
N LEU A 89 8.75 -9.70 13.85
CA LEU A 89 7.76 -8.72 13.39
C LEU A 89 8.27 -7.94 12.16
N ALA A 90 9.56 -7.59 12.12
CA ALA A 90 10.21 -6.98 10.97
C ALA A 90 10.07 -7.84 9.71
N ARG A 91 10.30 -9.16 9.84
CA ARG A 91 10.25 -10.07 8.70
C ARG A 91 8.82 -10.26 8.20
N LEU A 92 7.83 -10.25 9.09
CA LEU A 92 6.42 -10.20 8.71
C LEU A 92 6.09 -8.92 7.93
N LEU A 93 6.60 -7.76 8.34
CA LEU A 93 6.40 -6.51 7.64
C LEU A 93 7.02 -6.54 6.22
N GLU A 94 8.19 -7.15 6.06
CA GLU A 94 8.81 -7.35 4.74
C GLU A 94 7.94 -8.23 3.83
N GLY A 95 7.44 -9.36 4.35
CA GLY A 95 6.53 -10.24 3.60
C GLY A 95 5.19 -9.57 3.26
N LEU A 96 4.66 -8.75 4.18
CA LEU A 96 3.46 -7.93 3.97
C LEU A 96 3.65 -7.00 2.76
N MET A 97 4.79 -6.31 2.71
CA MET A 97 5.00 -5.24 1.72
C MET A 97 5.50 -5.75 0.37
N ILE A 98 6.45 -6.69 0.35
CA ILE A 98 7.13 -7.12 -0.88
C ILE A 98 6.29 -8.14 -1.67
N VAL A 99 5.77 -9.15 -0.99
CA VAL A 99 5.02 -10.26 -1.63
C VAL A 99 3.52 -10.20 -1.38
N SER A 100 3.07 -9.15 -0.69
CA SER A 100 1.65 -8.94 -0.39
C SER A 100 1.05 -10.04 0.50
N GLY A 101 1.84 -10.61 1.41
CA GLY A 101 1.40 -11.74 2.25
C GLY A 101 0.15 -11.42 3.07
N ASN A 102 -0.94 -12.14 2.82
CA ASN A 102 -2.17 -12.02 3.62
C ASN A 102 -1.99 -12.68 4.99
N ASP A 103 -1.31 -13.82 5.04
CA ASP A 103 -0.89 -14.52 6.25
C ASP A 103 -0.06 -13.61 7.17
N ALA A 104 0.89 -12.86 6.60
CA ALA A 104 1.66 -11.86 7.34
C ALA A 104 0.76 -10.74 7.91
N ALA A 105 -0.24 -10.27 7.16
CA ALA A 105 -1.17 -9.24 7.63
C ALA A 105 -2.00 -9.72 8.84
N LEU A 106 -2.46 -10.97 8.81
CA LEU A 106 -3.25 -11.57 9.90
C LEU A 106 -2.36 -11.79 11.13
N ALA A 107 -1.15 -12.34 10.95
CA ALA A 107 -0.19 -12.54 12.03
C ALA A 107 0.22 -11.23 12.71
N ILE A 108 0.50 -10.17 11.93
CA ILE A 108 0.79 -8.82 12.47
C ILE A 108 -0.40 -8.33 13.28
N ALA A 109 -1.61 -8.38 12.72
CA ALA A 109 -2.81 -7.88 13.40
C ALA A 109 -3.07 -8.58 14.73
N ARG A 110 -2.96 -9.91 14.75
CA ARG A 110 -3.14 -10.73 15.95
C ARG A 110 -2.04 -10.49 16.98
N HIS A 111 -0.78 -10.40 16.56
CA HIS A 111 0.34 -10.17 17.47
C HIS A 111 0.33 -8.76 18.07
N LEU A 112 -0.13 -7.77 17.32
CA LEU A 112 -0.10 -6.37 17.74
C LEU A 112 -1.26 -5.97 18.65
N ASP A 113 -2.48 -6.37 18.30
CA ASP A 113 -3.69 -5.99 19.05
C ASP A 113 -4.46 -7.19 19.62
N GLY A 114 -3.85 -8.38 19.65
CA GLY A 114 -4.44 -9.61 20.18
C GLY A 114 -5.47 -10.26 19.27
N SER A 115 -6.06 -9.51 18.33
CA SER A 115 -7.07 -10.02 17.40
C SER A 115 -7.21 -9.13 16.15
N GLN A 116 -7.70 -9.70 15.05
CA GLN A 116 -7.95 -8.93 13.83
C GLN A 116 -9.02 -7.83 14.00
N PRO A 117 -10.14 -8.04 14.72
CA PRO A 117 -11.11 -6.96 14.97
C PRO A 117 -10.51 -5.77 15.71
N ALA A 118 -9.71 -6.01 16.75
CA ALA A 118 -9.04 -4.94 17.48
C ALA A 118 -8.05 -4.15 16.60
N PHE A 119 -7.32 -4.86 15.73
CA PHE A 119 -6.43 -4.21 14.76
C PHE A 119 -7.20 -3.42 13.68
N LEU A 120 -8.36 -3.90 13.23
CA LEU A 120 -9.22 -3.16 12.31
C LEU A 120 -9.76 -1.87 12.94
N ASP A 121 -10.11 -1.89 14.23
CA ASP A 121 -10.49 -0.68 14.96
C ASP A 121 -9.34 0.33 15.01
N ARG A 122 -8.10 -0.15 15.21
CA ARG A 122 -6.89 0.68 15.10
C ARG A 122 -6.72 1.27 13.70
N MET A 123 -6.79 0.46 12.65
CA MET A 123 -6.68 0.93 11.25
C MET A 123 -7.71 2.04 10.94
N ASN A 124 -8.96 1.86 11.37
CA ASN A 124 -10.01 2.84 11.14
C ASN A 124 -9.90 4.07 12.07
N ARG A 125 -9.27 3.96 13.24
CA ARG A 125 -8.93 5.11 14.09
C ARG A 125 -7.87 5.98 13.40
N HIS A 126 -6.80 5.38 12.88
CA HIS A 126 -5.78 6.10 12.11
C HIS A 126 -6.36 6.70 10.82
N ALA A 127 -7.23 5.96 10.10
CA ALA A 127 -7.90 6.51 8.92
C ALA A 127 -8.65 7.82 9.22
N ARG A 128 -9.33 7.91 10.37
CA ARG A 128 -10.02 9.14 10.81
C ARG A 128 -9.02 10.24 11.22
N GLN A 129 -7.97 9.89 11.96
CA GLN A 129 -6.93 10.85 12.40
C GLN A 129 -6.20 11.48 11.20
N LEU A 130 -5.91 10.68 10.18
CA LEU A 130 -5.29 11.12 8.93
C LEU A 130 -6.28 11.84 7.99
N GLY A 131 -7.56 11.91 8.34
CA GLY A 131 -8.58 12.60 7.55
C GLY A 131 -8.98 11.87 6.26
N LEU A 132 -8.87 10.54 6.20
CA LEU A 132 -9.24 9.71 5.05
C LEU A 132 -10.77 9.56 4.97
N ARG A 133 -11.44 10.49 4.27
CA ARG A 133 -12.91 10.66 4.34
C ARG A 133 -13.71 9.64 3.54
N SER A 134 -13.09 8.99 2.57
CA SER A 134 -13.69 7.99 1.70
C SER A 134 -13.21 6.59 2.02
N THR A 135 -12.61 6.40 3.20
CA THR A 135 -11.93 5.16 3.59
C THR A 135 -12.60 4.48 4.78
N TRP A 136 -12.85 3.18 4.62
CA TRP A 136 -13.25 2.28 5.68
C TRP A 136 -12.62 0.90 5.46
N PHE A 137 -11.81 0.45 6.41
CA PHE A 137 -11.16 -0.85 6.34
C PHE A 137 -12.00 -1.91 7.04
N ALA A 138 -12.54 -2.86 6.28
CA ALA A 138 -13.12 -4.11 6.78
C ALA A 138 -12.19 -5.35 6.63
N SER A 139 -10.93 -5.15 6.26
CA SER A 139 -9.93 -6.21 6.06
C SER A 139 -8.54 -5.67 6.37
N VAL A 140 -7.68 -6.47 7.03
CA VAL A 140 -6.28 -6.13 7.30
C VAL A 140 -5.35 -6.45 6.12
N SER A 141 -5.81 -7.27 5.17
CA SER A 141 -5.01 -7.68 4.01
C SER A 141 -5.47 -6.99 2.72
N GLY A 142 -6.71 -6.50 2.69
CA GLY A 142 -7.36 -5.94 1.51
C GLY A 142 -7.98 -6.99 0.59
N ILE A 143 -8.25 -8.19 1.11
CA ILE A 143 -9.14 -9.14 0.42
C ILE A 143 -10.52 -8.49 0.23
N THR A 144 -11.22 -8.84 -0.85
CA THR A 144 -12.53 -8.24 -1.16
C THR A 144 -13.50 -8.51 -0.01
N THR A 145 -13.95 -7.45 0.66
CA THR A 145 -14.85 -7.55 1.81
C THR A 145 -15.95 -6.50 1.70
N ALA A 146 -17.16 -6.83 2.14
CA ALA A 146 -18.28 -5.89 2.16
C ALA A 146 -17.89 -4.63 2.96
N HIS A 147 -18.33 -3.47 2.48
CA HIS A 147 -18.05 -2.15 3.08
C HIS A 147 -16.56 -1.75 3.15
N HIS A 148 -15.64 -2.57 2.64
CA HIS A 148 -14.23 -2.22 2.50
C HIS A 148 -14.04 -1.24 1.33
N ALA A 149 -13.58 -0.03 1.61
CA ALA A 149 -13.42 0.99 0.58
C ALA A 149 -12.33 2.00 0.92
N SER A 150 -11.79 2.63 -0.12
CA SER A 150 -10.93 3.80 -0.08
C SER A 150 -11.12 4.60 -1.36
N SER A 151 -10.50 5.77 -1.45
CA SER A 151 -10.36 6.55 -2.69
C SER A 151 -8.89 6.63 -3.13
N ALA A 152 -8.64 7.09 -4.36
CA ALA A 152 -7.27 7.31 -4.82
C ALA A 152 -6.61 8.45 -4.01
N ARG A 153 -7.37 9.50 -3.66
CA ARG A 153 -6.90 10.59 -2.80
C ARG A 153 -6.48 10.07 -1.43
N ASP A 154 -7.37 9.33 -0.76
CA ASP A 154 -7.10 8.82 0.58
C ASP A 154 -5.89 7.88 0.59
N MET A 155 -5.77 7.02 -0.43
CA MET A 155 -4.60 6.14 -0.55
C MET A 155 -3.30 6.93 -0.77
N ALA A 156 -3.35 8.05 -1.49
CA ALA A 156 -2.18 8.89 -1.72
C ALA A 156 -1.79 9.67 -0.46
N VAL A 157 -2.78 10.17 0.29
CA VAL A 157 -2.57 10.80 1.61
C VAL A 157 -1.96 9.80 2.58
N LEU A 158 -2.54 8.60 2.69
CA LEU A 158 -2.00 7.52 3.53
C LEU A 158 -0.56 7.16 3.15
N ALA A 159 -0.26 7.03 1.86
CA ALA A 159 1.10 6.77 1.40
C ALA A 159 2.06 7.92 1.76
N ALA A 160 1.63 9.18 1.67
CA ALA A 160 2.44 10.33 2.06
C ALA A 160 2.70 10.35 3.58
N CYS A 161 1.67 10.16 4.40
CA CYS A 161 1.81 10.04 5.86
C CYS A 161 2.77 8.90 6.23
N LEU A 162 2.58 7.71 5.65
CA LEU A 162 3.49 6.58 5.90
C LEU A 162 4.95 6.89 5.53
N LEU A 163 5.20 7.61 4.43
CA LEU A 163 6.57 7.96 4.04
C LEU A 163 7.18 9.08 4.89
N ASN A 164 6.35 10.01 5.38
CA ASN A 164 6.81 11.13 6.19
C ASN A 164 7.05 10.71 7.65
N ASP A 165 6.14 9.90 8.20
CA ASP A 165 6.20 9.45 9.59
C ASP A 165 7.16 8.24 9.73
N HIS A 166 7.16 7.34 8.74
CA HIS A 166 7.90 6.06 8.78
C HIS A 166 8.79 5.81 7.55
N PRO A 167 9.74 6.71 7.23
CA PRO A 167 10.55 6.66 6.00
C PRO A 167 11.34 5.36 5.83
N GLN A 168 11.66 4.65 6.92
CA GLN A 168 12.31 3.33 6.92
C GLN A 168 11.57 2.28 6.06
N ILE A 169 10.27 2.44 5.82
CA ILE A 169 9.49 1.55 4.94
C ILE A 169 10.07 1.45 3.53
N LEU A 170 10.78 2.48 3.05
CA LEU A 170 11.42 2.48 1.74
C LEU A 170 12.55 1.44 1.63
N ALA A 171 13.25 1.15 2.74
CA ALA A 171 14.25 0.08 2.78
C ALA A 171 13.64 -1.32 2.54
N ILE A 172 12.32 -1.45 2.74
CA ILE A 172 11.55 -2.66 2.48
C ILE A 172 10.96 -2.60 1.06
N THR A 173 10.23 -1.54 0.72
CA THR A 173 9.47 -1.48 -0.55
C THR A 173 10.36 -1.37 -1.78
N ALA A 174 11.60 -0.90 -1.64
CA ALA A 174 12.59 -0.85 -2.71
C ALA A 174 13.23 -2.21 -3.02
N GLN A 175 13.07 -3.23 -2.15
CA GLN A 175 13.62 -4.55 -2.38
C GLN A 175 12.94 -5.23 -3.58
N ARG A 176 13.76 -5.83 -4.45
CA ARG A 176 13.29 -6.44 -5.71
C ARG A 176 12.75 -7.86 -5.56
N ALA A 177 13.08 -8.54 -4.47
CA ALA A 177 12.66 -9.91 -4.20
C ALA A 177 12.63 -10.17 -2.71
N PHE A 178 11.92 -11.23 -2.33
CA PHE A 178 11.77 -11.68 -0.95
C PHE A 178 11.81 -13.20 -0.93
N ALA A 179 12.37 -13.79 0.13
CA ALA A 179 12.43 -15.23 0.31
C ALA A 179 12.26 -15.64 1.79
N HIS A 180 11.36 -16.57 2.09
CA HIS A 180 11.13 -17.07 3.44
C HIS A 180 11.03 -18.60 3.41
N GLY A 181 11.94 -19.29 4.10
CA GLY A 181 12.06 -20.75 3.95
C GLY A 181 12.29 -21.16 2.50
N SER A 182 11.40 -21.99 1.95
CA SER A 182 11.41 -22.40 0.54
C SER A 182 10.63 -21.47 -0.38
N PHE A 183 9.87 -20.51 0.17
CA PHE A 183 9.13 -19.53 -0.62
C PHE A 183 10.06 -18.43 -1.10
N SER A 184 9.97 -18.07 -2.39
CA SER A 184 10.65 -16.91 -2.95
C SER A 184 9.82 -16.29 -4.05
N ARG A 185 9.77 -14.96 -4.09
CA ARG A 185 9.01 -14.22 -5.11
C ARG A 185 9.62 -12.84 -5.34
N SER A 186 9.60 -12.41 -6.59
CA SER A 186 9.93 -11.03 -6.96
C SER A 186 8.85 -10.06 -6.45
N ASN A 187 9.27 -8.84 -6.12
CA ASN A 187 8.37 -7.74 -5.84
C ASN A 187 7.47 -7.50 -7.05
N GLN A 188 6.17 -7.32 -6.81
CA GLN A 188 5.18 -7.19 -7.88
C GLN A 188 5.18 -5.81 -8.55
N ASN A 189 5.85 -4.81 -7.97
CA ASN A 189 6.04 -3.51 -8.59
C ASN A 189 7.14 -3.59 -9.67
N ALA A 190 6.73 -3.72 -10.93
CA ALA A 190 7.64 -3.81 -12.06
C ALA A 190 8.43 -2.51 -12.32
N LEU A 191 7.97 -1.38 -11.77
CA LEU A 191 8.58 -0.07 -11.99
C LEU A 191 9.80 0.20 -11.10
N LEU A 192 10.12 -0.69 -10.15
CA LEU A 192 11.21 -0.46 -9.19
C LEU A 192 12.56 -0.21 -9.88
N GLY A 193 13.18 0.92 -9.53
CA GLY A 193 14.44 1.39 -10.11
C GLY A 193 14.29 2.18 -11.41
N GLU A 194 13.10 2.23 -12.02
CA GLU A 194 12.85 3.12 -13.16
C GLU A 194 12.74 4.57 -12.67
N ASN A 195 13.56 5.48 -13.20
CA ASN A 195 13.36 6.93 -13.03
C ASN A 195 13.14 7.40 -11.58
N GLY A 196 13.82 6.77 -10.61
CA GLY A 196 13.72 7.12 -9.19
C GLY A 196 12.59 6.44 -8.43
N VAL A 197 11.87 5.47 -9.02
CA VAL A 197 10.83 4.69 -8.35
C VAL A 197 11.41 3.71 -7.33
N ASP A 198 10.95 3.79 -6.09
CA ASP A 198 11.45 3.00 -4.94
C ASP A 198 10.31 2.41 -4.06
N GLY A 199 9.07 2.42 -4.56
CA GLY A 199 7.92 1.84 -3.85
C GLY A 199 6.58 2.08 -4.57
N LEU A 200 5.43 1.87 -3.92
CA LEU A 200 5.26 1.30 -2.58
C LEU A 200 4.53 -0.04 -2.63
N LYS A 201 3.32 -0.05 -3.22
CA LYS A 201 2.41 -1.20 -3.08
C LYS A 201 1.50 -1.38 -4.28
N THR A 202 1.54 -2.58 -4.86
CA THR A 202 0.56 -3.06 -5.83
C THR A 202 -0.63 -3.74 -5.14
N GLY A 203 -1.79 -3.76 -5.81
CA GLY A 203 -2.96 -4.53 -5.41
C GLY A 203 -3.74 -5.03 -6.61
N TYR A 204 -4.38 -6.19 -6.46
CA TYR A 204 -5.32 -6.72 -7.42
C TYR A 204 -6.34 -7.60 -6.70
N THR A 205 -7.61 -7.40 -7.03
CA THR A 205 -8.68 -8.40 -6.88
C THR A 205 -9.60 -8.25 -8.09
N GLN A 206 -10.44 -9.24 -8.37
CA GLN A 206 -11.43 -9.12 -9.44
C GLN A 206 -12.34 -7.88 -9.26
N ALA A 207 -12.73 -7.59 -8.02
CA ALA A 207 -13.58 -6.43 -7.68
C ALA A 207 -12.84 -5.09 -7.80
N ALA A 208 -11.56 -5.04 -7.44
CA ALA A 208 -10.77 -3.81 -7.43
C ALA A 208 -10.15 -3.45 -8.79
N GLY A 209 -9.92 -4.43 -9.67
CA GLY A 209 -9.03 -4.27 -10.82
C GLY A 209 -7.56 -4.15 -10.40
N PHE A 210 -6.69 -3.70 -11.32
CA PHE A 210 -5.27 -3.50 -11.04
C PHE A 210 -5.02 -2.13 -10.40
N CYS A 211 -4.37 -2.13 -9.23
CA CYS A 211 -4.09 -0.94 -8.43
C CYS A 211 -2.58 -0.81 -8.13
N LEU A 212 -2.09 0.43 -7.98
CA LEU A 212 -0.73 0.73 -7.51
C LEU A 212 -0.68 2.09 -6.84
N ALA A 213 -0.06 2.13 -5.68
CA ALA A 213 0.53 3.34 -5.11
C ALA A 213 2.04 3.28 -5.37
N ALA A 214 2.52 4.08 -6.32
CA ALA A 214 3.93 4.21 -6.63
C ALA A 214 4.49 5.50 -6.03
N THR A 215 5.76 5.48 -5.67
CA THR A 215 6.50 6.71 -5.34
C THR A 215 7.79 6.75 -6.13
N ALA A 216 8.22 7.97 -6.45
CA ALA A 216 9.52 8.22 -7.02
C ALA A 216 10.13 9.48 -6.40
N CYS A 217 11.44 9.48 -6.21
CA CYS A 217 12.21 10.62 -5.72
C CYS A 217 13.23 11.06 -6.77
N ARG A 218 13.21 12.34 -7.16
CA ARG A 218 14.09 12.88 -8.20
C ARG A 218 14.49 14.33 -7.88
N SER A 219 15.68 14.74 -8.29
CA SER A 219 16.05 16.15 -8.31
C SER A 219 15.19 16.90 -9.34
N VAL A 220 14.73 18.10 -8.99
CA VAL A 220 13.92 18.96 -9.88
C VAL A 220 14.65 20.30 -10.05
N PRO A 221 14.85 20.79 -11.29
CA PRO A 221 15.47 22.09 -11.52
C PRO A 221 14.74 23.23 -10.77
N GLY A 222 15.52 24.12 -10.14
CA GLY A 222 15.00 25.21 -9.32
C GLY A 222 14.53 24.80 -7.93
N ARG A 223 14.80 23.57 -7.47
CA ARG A 223 14.55 23.13 -6.09
C ARG A 223 15.84 22.65 -5.42
N ASP A 224 16.02 23.06 -4.17
CA ASP A 224 17.22 22.73 -3.39
C ASP A 224 17.27 21.27 -2.94
N GLN A 225 16.10 20.63 -2.82
CA GLN A 225 15.97 19.25 -2.36
C GLN A 225 15.29 18.38 -3.42
N PRO A 226 15.62 17.08 -3.49
CA PRO A 226 14.86 16.13 -4.29
C PRO A 226 13.38 16.14 -3.91
N VAL A 227 12.52 16.07 -4.93
CA VAL A 227 11.07 16.01 -4.74
C VAL A 227 10.63 14.56 -4.80
N ARG A 228 9.78 14.16 -3.85
CA ARG A 228 9.11 12.87 -3.85
C ARG A 228 7.67 13.01 -4.32
N LEU A 229 7.35 12.35 -5.42
CA LEU A 229 5.98 12.22 -5.90
C LEU A 229 5.39 10.88 -5.51
N ILE A 230 4.09 10.88 -5.27
CA ILE A 230 3.27 9.67 -5.08
C ILE A 230 2.19 9.68 -6.15
N THR A 231 2.13 8.63 -6.95
CA THR A 231 1.05 8.40 -7.91
C THR A 231 0.25 7.18 -7.48
N VAL A 232 -1.06 7.34 -7.30
CA VAL A 232 -1.99 6.24 -7.05
C VAL A 232 -2.87 6.05 -8.27
N VAL A 233 -3.00 4.80 -8.73
CA VAL A 233 -3.95 4.36 -9.76
C VAL A 233 -4.77 3.22 -9.18
N LEU A 234 -6.11 3.30 -9.31
CA LEU A 234 -7.04 2.29 -8.85
C LEU A 234 -8.01 1.88 -9.98
N GLY A 235 -8.26 0.57 -10.14
CA GLY A 235 -9.28 0.09 -11.06
C GLY A 235 -8.86 0.02 -12.52
N SER A 236 -7.56 -0.17 -12.80
CA SER A 236 -7.10 -0.41 -14.16
C SER A 236 -7.50 -1.80 -14.66
N GLU A 237 -7.68 -1.93 -15.98
CA GLU A 237 -8.10 -3.14 -16.68
C GLU A 237 -6.98 -4.18 -16.79
N SER A 238 -5.73 -3.74 -16.86
CA SER A 238 -4.56 -4.61 -16.91
C SER A 238 -3.38 -4.05 -16.12
N ARG A 239 -2.45 -4.94 -15.76
CA ARG A 239 -1.16 -4.57 -15.15
C ARG A 239 -0.39 -3.59 -16.04
N ASP A 240 -0.33 -3.84 -17.34
CA ASP A 240 0.45 -3.03 -18.28
C ASP A 240 -0.13 -1.63 -18.45
N ALA A 241 -1.47 -1.52 -18.58
CA ALA A 241 -2.14 -0.23 -18.66
C ALA A 241 -1.95 0.58 -17.36
N ARG A 242 -1.99 -0.10 -16.22
CA ARG A 242 -1.74 0.48 -14.90
C ARG A 242 -0.30 1.01 -14.78
N ASP A 243 0.68 0.21 -15.17
CA ASP A 243 2.10 0.58 -15.11
C ASP A 243 2.41 1.72 -16.09
N ALA A 244 1.85 1.69 -17.31
CA ALA A 244 1.96 2.76 -18.30
C ALA A 244 1.40 4.09 -17.79
N LEU A 245 0.20 4.07 -17.19
CA LEU A 245 -0.40 5.26 -16.62
C LEU A 245 0.43 5.81 -15.45
N VAL A 246 0.95 4.96 -14.56
CA VAL A 246 1.80 5.42 -13.46
C VAL A 246 3.08 6.09 -13.98
N ARG A 247 3.76 5.50 -14.97
CA ARG A 247 4.94 6.12 -15.60
C ARG A 247 4.61 7.47 -16.20
N GLU A 248 3.51 7.55 -16.95
CA GLU A 248 3.04 8.79 -17.59
C GLU A 248 2.79 9.89 -16.54
N ARG A 249 2.08 9.58 -15.45
CA ARG A 249 1.73 10.56 -14.42
C ARG A 249 2.93 11.02 -13.59
N LEU A 250 3.85 10.11 -13.25
CA LEU A 250 5.10 10.48 -12.59
C LEU A 250 5.95 11.38 -13.49
N ALA A 251 6.12 11.01 -14.77
CA ALA A 251 6.88 11.82 -15.72
C ALA A 251 6.26 13.21 -15.90
N ALA A 252 4.95 13.28 -16.14
CA ALA A 252 4.23 14.55 -16.25
C ALA A 252 4.33 15.40 -14.98
N GLY A 253 4.25 14.77 -13.79
CA GLY A 253 4.35 15.48 -12.52
C GLY A 253 5.72 16.13 -12.29
N PHE A 254 6.81 15.41 -12.56
CA PHE A 254 8.15 15.98 -12.47
C PHE A 254 8.39 17.09 -13.51
N THR A 255 7.87 16.93 -14.74
CA THR A 255 7.94 17.99 -15.76
C THR A 255 7.19 19.24 -15.34
N ALA A 256 5.98 19.12 -14.79
CA ALA A 256 5.19 20.25 -14.32
C ALA A 256 5.91 21.03 -13.20
N LEU A 257 6.55 20.31 -12.26
CA LEU A 257 7.31 20.94 -11.19
C LEU A 257 8.56 21.68 -11.67
N ALA A 258 9.20 21.21 -12.74
CA ALA A 258 10.35 21.86 -13.35
C ALA A 258 9.95 23.08 -14.22
N GLY A 259 8.76 23.07 -14.82
CA GLY A 259 8.25 24.20 -15.60
C GLY A 259 7.85 25.39 -14.73
N ASN A 260 7.24 25.14 -13.56
CA ASN A 260 6.80 26.20 -12.65
C ASN A 260 7.94 27.02 -12.03
N THR A 261 9.20 26.58 -12.13
CA THR A 261 10.37 27.33 -11.64
C THR A 261 11.01 28.21 -12.71
N ALA A 262 10.61 28.10 -13.98
CA ALA A 262 11.10 28.96 -15.06
C ALA A 262 10.35 30.30 -15.16
N ASP A 263 9.15 30.39 -14.58
CA ASP A 263 8.25 31.55 -14.62
C ASP A 263 8.20 32.35 -13.30
N ALA A 264 9.07 32.03 -12.32
CA ALA A 264 9.16 32.69 -11.01
C ALA A 264 10.54 33.34 -10.81
#